data_AF-A0A379Y3Z6-F1
#
_entry.id   AF-A0A379Y3Z6-F1
#
_cell.length_a   1.000
_cell.length_b   1.000
_cell.length_c   1.000
_cell.angle_alpha   90.00
_cell.angle_beta   90.00
_cell.angle_gamma   90.00
#
_symmetry.space_group_name_H-M   'P 1'
#
loop_
_entity.id
_entity.type
_entity.pdbx_description
1 polymer ?
#
loop_
_entity_poly.entity_id
_entity_poly.type
_entity_poly.pdbx_seq_one_letter_code
_entity_poly.pdbx_strand_id
1 'polypeptide(L)'
;MSHNIFVAEFDDGLRMYGINDGTACHMHEFLFQTLVEAEHWLTSGDRDSRTFPVMPKNASMTEESVTIGPDEAWAFRSRASRSAKWITGPLENESESWEDQSVYGHRC
;
A
#
# COMPACT_ATOMS: atom_id res chain seq x y z
N MET A 1 -6.86 -5.00 17.29
CA MET A 1 -6.75 -5.06 15.82
C MET A 1 -6.06 -3.78 15.39
N SER A 2 -4.85 -3.84 14.84
CA SER A 2 -4.04 -2.66 14.51
C SER A 2 -4.02 -2.43 13.00
N HIS A 3 -4.66 -1.35 12.56
CA HIS A 3 -4.38 -0.77 11.26
C HIS A 3 -3.21 0.19 11.43
N ASN A 4 -2.22 0.08 10.55
CA ASN A 4 -1.09 0.99 10.54
C ASN A 4 -1.23 1.93 9.36
N ILE A 5 -0.99 3.21 9.58
CA ILE A 5 -0.93 4.20 8.50
C ILE A 5 0.53 4.25 8.05
N PHE A 6 0.76 3.98 6.77
CA PHE A 6 2.06 4.20 6.14
C PHE A 6 2.06 5.53 5.39
N VAL A 7 3.26 6.02 5.12
CA VAL A 7 3.54 7.23 4.37
C VAL A 7 4.27 6.84 3.09
N ALA A 8 3.76 7.26 1.94
CA ALA A 8 4.44 7.26 0.66
C ALA A 8 5.05 8.65 0.43
N GLU A 9 6.38 8.75 0.51
CA GLU A 9 7.13 9.97 0.27
C GLU A 9 7.69 9.98 -1.16
N PHE A 10 7.36 11.02 -1.91
CA PHE A 10 7.83 11.26 -3.27
C PHE A 10 9.18 12.02 -3.26
N ASP A 11 9.91 11.97 -4.37
CA ASP A 11 11.23 12.61 -4.50
C ASP A 11 11.22 14.13 -4.28
N ASP A 12 10.08 14.80 -4.48
CA ASP A 12 9.89 16.23 -4.20
C ASP A 12 9.55 16.53 -2.74
N GLY A 13 9.53 15.51 -1.87
CA GLY A 13 9.17 15.61 -0.46
C GLY A 13 7.67 15.65 -0.21
N LEU A 14 6.83 15.55 -1.25
CA LEU A 14 5.40 15.38 -1.07
C LEU A 14 5.12 14.03 -0.39
N ARG A 15 4.15 14.03 0.53
CA ARG A 15 3.76 12.84 1.29
C ARG A 15 2.30 12.53 1.06
N MET A 16 2.03 11.26 0.83
CA MET A 16 0.70 10.70 0.84
C MET A 16 0.62 9.57 1.86
N TYR A 17 -0.58 9.21 2.28
CA TYR A 17 -0.80 8.27 3.36
C TYR A 17 -1.60 7.09 2.86
N GLY A 18 -1.21 5.88 3.21
CA GLY A 18 -1.98 4.68 2.91
C GLY A 18 -2.21 3.85 4.16
N ILE A 19 -3.00 2.80 4.03
CA ILE A 19 -3.40 1.95 5.15
C ILE A 19 -2.87 0.54 4.91
N ASN A 20 -2.15 0.03 5.91
CA ASN A 20 -1.75 -1.37 5.98
C ASN A 20 -2.63 -2.08 7.01
N ASP A 21 -3.36 -3.10 6.55
CA ASP A 21 -4.07 -4.01 7.43
C ASP A 21 -3.14 -5.16 7.86
N GLY A 22 -2.49 -4.96 9.01
CA GLY A 22 -1.59 -5.95 9.59
C GLY A 22 -2.27 -7.26 10.01
N THR A 23 -3.61 -7.34 9.99
CA THR A 23 -4.32 -8.61 10.26
C THR A 23 -4.54 -9.47 9.02
N ALA A 24 -4.56 -8.85 7.84
CA ALA A 24 -4.76 -9.52 6.56
C ALA A 24 -3.46 -9.65 5.74
N CYS A 25 -2.33 -9.15 6.25
CA CYS A 25 -1.10 -8.96 5.47
C CYS A 25 -1.35 -8.21 4.15
N HIS A 26 -2.39 -7.38 4.09
CA HIS A 26 -2.84 -6.73 2.88
C HIS A 26 -2.66 -5.23 3.01
N MET A 27 -1.89 -4.68 2.08
CA MET A 27 -1.80 -3.25 1.88
C MET A 27 -2.98 -2.79 1.04
N HIS A 28 -3.62 -1.71 1.48
CA HIS A 28 -4.54 -0.99 0.60
C HIS A 28 -3.75 -0.10 -0.34
N GLU A 29 -3.98 -0.29 -1.64
CA GLU A 29 -3.22 0.41 -2.68
C GLU A 29 -3.64 1.88 -2.87
N PHE A 30 -4.80 2.30 -2.34
CA PHE A 30 -5.22 3.70 -2.44
C PHE A 30 -4.54 4.58 -1.41
N LEU A 31 -4.34 5.85 -1.79
CA LEU A 31 -3.64 6.85 -1.02
C LEU A 31 -4.52 8.05 -0.66
N PHE A 32 -4.20 8.67 0.45
CA PHE A 32 -4.80 9.89 0.99
C PHE A 32 -3.80 11.04 0.93
N GLN A 33 -4.29 12.27 0.80
CA GLN A 33 -3.41 13.44 0.78
C GLN A 33 -3.02 13.86 2.20
N THR A 34 -3.85 13.52 3.18
CA THR A 34 -3.64 13.88 4.58
C THR A 34 -3.80 12.67 5.48
N LEU A 35 -3.11 12.72 6.62
CA LEU A 35 -3.25 11.72 7.69
C LEU A 35 -4.71 11.64 8.19
N VAL A 36 -5.36 12.80 8.34
CA VAL A 36 -6.74 12.90 8.84
C VAL A 36 -7.73 12.17 7.93
N GLU A 37 -7.55 12.23 6.61
CA GLU A 37 -8.39 11.46 5.68
C GLU A 37 -8.23 9.95 5.86
N ALA A 38 -6.99 9.47 6.07
CA ALA A 38 -6.71 8.07 6.32
C ALA A 38 -7.33 7.60 7.66
N GLU A 39 -7.19 8.40 8.72
CA GLU A 39 -7.81 8.15 10.03
C GLU A 39 -9.33 8.16 9.96
N HIS A 40 -9.90 9.12 9.23
CA HIS A 40 -11.34 9.19 9.02
C HIS A 40 -11.83 7.95 8.29
N TRP A 41 -11.13 7.48 7.27
CA TRP A 41 -11.48 6.23 6.58
C TRP A 41 -11.44 5.02 7.52
N LEU A 42 -10.45 4.93 8.40
CA LEU A 42 -10.34 3.86 9.41
C LEU A 42 -11.51 3.84 10.40
N THR A 43 -12.00 5.02 10.75
CA THR A 43 -13.08 5.20 11.75
C THR A 43 -14.47 5.23 11.11
N SER A 44 -14.57 5.53 9.82
CA SER A 44 -15.84 5.63 9.10
C SER A 44 -16.33 4.24 8.65
N GLY A 45 -17.39 3.77 9.29
CA GLY A 45 -18.19 2.64 8.80
C GLY A 45 -17.72 1.25 9.23
N ASP A 46 -18.65 0.31 9.08
CA ASP A 46 -18.46 -1.11 9.38
C ASP A 46 -17.42 -1.73 8.43
N ARG A 47 -16.39 -2.37 8.99
CA ARG A 47 -15.23 -2.92 8.27
C ARG A 47 -15.68 -3.85 7.14
N ASP A 48 -16.72 -4.63 7.38
CA ASP A 48 -17.24 -5.64 6.46
C ASP A 48 -18.06 -5.04 5.30
N SER A 49 -18.40 -3.76 5.37
CA SER A 49 -19.20 -3.04 4.35
C SER A 49 -18.38 -2.04 3.53
N ARG A 50 -17.09 -1.86 3.81
CA ARG A 50 -16.26 -0.90 3.09
C ARG A 50 -16.03 -1.38 1.67
N THR A 51 -16.63 -0.67 0.71
CA THR A 51 -16.30 -0.84 -0.70
C THR A 51 -14.88 -0.34 -0.93
N PHE A 52 -13.98 -1.25 -1.28
CA PHE A 52 -12.64 -0.88 -1.69
C PHE A 52 -12.70 -0.18 -3.05
N PRO A 53 -12.08 1.00 -3.20
CA PRO A 53 -11.98 1.64 -4.50
C PRO A 53 -11.20 0.73 -5.46
N VAL A 54 -11.40 0.93 -6.76
CA VAL A 54 -10.70 0.18 -7.82
C VAL A 54 -9.62 1.07 -8.41
N MET A 55 -8.47 0.47 -8.74
CA MET A 55 -7.35 1.16 -9.36
C MET A 55 -7.78 1.89 -10.66
N PRO A 56 -7.57 3.20 -10.75
CA PRO A 56 -7.81 3.94 -11.98
C PRO A 56 -6.85 3.53 -13.09
N LYS A 57 -7.34 3.40 -14.35
CA LYS A 57 -6.52 3.03 -15.51
C LYS A 57 -5.33 3.97 -15.76
N ASN A 58 -5.44 5.23 -15.35
CA ASN A 58 -4.39 6.23 -15.50
C ASN A 58 -3.29 6.14 -14.43
N ALA A 59 -3.47 5.32 -13.40
CA ALA A 59 -2.48 5.16 -12.34
C ALA A 59 -1.16 4.65 -12.91
N SER A 60 -1.18 3.57 -13.71
CA SER A 60 0.03 3.00 -14.36
C SER A 60 0.70 3.92 -15.37
N MET A 61 0.02 4.98 -15.84
CA MET A 61 0.59 5.93 -16.80
C MET A 61 1.32 7.09 -16.13
N THR A 62 1.15 7.27 -14.82
CA THR A 62 1.61 8.44 -14.07
C THR A 62 2.37 8.02 -12.82
N GLU A 63 3.11 6.92 -12.95
CA GLU A 63 3.88 6.32 -11.87
C GLU A 63 5.10 7.16 -11.54
N GLU A 64 5.29 7.40 -10.25
CA GLU A 64 6.44 8.10 -9.69
C GLU A 64 7.06 7.21 -8.61
N SER A 65 8.38 7.35 -8.42
CA SER A 65 9.07 6.63 -7.35
C SER A 65 8.65 7.18 -5.99
N VAL A 66 8.37 6.28 -5.05
CA VAL A 66 8.07 6.62 -3.66
C VAL A 66 8.84 5.74 -2.70
N THR A 67 9.15 6.31 -1.54
CA THR A 67 9.65 5.59 -0.37
C THR A 67 8.50 5.37 0.61
N ILE A 68 8.30 4.13 1.06
CA ILE A 68 7.26 3.79 2.04
C ILE A 68 7.88 3.74 3.45
N GLY A 69 7.29 4.43 4.43
CA GLY A 69 7.67 4.38 5.85
C GLY A 69 6.49 4.65 6.79
N PRO A 70 6.65 4.77 8.12
CA PRO A 70 7.80 4.42 8.95
C PRO A 70 7.64 3.00 9.53
N ASP A 71 8.72 2.37 9.99
CA ASP A 71 8.73 1.17 10.86
C ASP A 71 8.60 -0.24 10.26
N GLU A 72 8.53 -0.44 8.95
CA GLU A 72 8.86 -1.74 8.36
C GLU A 72 9.95 -1.57 7.30
N ALA A 73 10.93 -2.48 7.33
CA ALA A 73 11.94 -2.60 6.29
C ALA A 73 11.27 -3.07 4.98
N TRP A 74 10.49 -2.18 4.36
CA TRP A 74 10.06 -2.36 2.99
C TRP A 74 11.33 -2.18 2.15
N ALA A 75 11.95 -3.31 1.81
CA ALA A 75 13.23 -3.39 1.11
C ALA A 75 13.18 -2.82 -0.33
N PHE A 76 12.06 -2.24 -0.76
CA PHE A 76 11.80 -1.92 -2.15
C PHE A 76 11.32 -0.48 -2.30
N ARG A 77 11.88 0.22 -3.29
CA ARG A 77 11.25 1.42 -3.85
C ARG A 77 9.95 0.97 -4.52
N SER A 78 8.84 1.63 -4.17
CA SER A 78 7.53 1.40 -4.78
C SER A 78 7.22 2.51 -5.78
N ARG A 79 6.29 2.25 -6.69
CA ARG A 79 5.73 3.24 -7.59
C ARG A 79 4.34 3.66 -7.12
N ALA A 80 4.06 4.94 -7.22
CA ALA A 80 2.75 5.50 -6.93
C ALA A 80 2.37 6.54 -7.95
N SER A 81 1.09 6.62 -8.28
CA SER A 81 0.53 7.76 -8.99
C SER A 81 -0.05 8.75 -8.00
N ARG A 82 0.54 9.94 -7.88
CA ARG A 82 -0.05 11.04 -7.11
C ARG A 82 -1.40 11.47 -7.66
N SER A 83 -1.54 11.42 -8.99
CA SER A 83 -2.72 11.86 -9.72
C SER A 83 -3.90 10.91 -9.52
N ALA A 84 -3.64 9.59 -9.53
CA ALA A 84 -4.64 8.57 -9.29
C ALA A 84 -4.77 8.20 -7.80
N LYS A 85 -3.90 8.74 -6.95
CA LYS A 85 -3.79 8.44 -5.52
C LYS A 85 -3.72 6.92 -5.28
N TRP A 86 -2.76 6.27 -5.95
CA TRP A 86 -2.66 4.80 -5.98
C TRP A 86 -1.20 4.34 -5.94
N ILE A 87 -0.89 3.29 -5.18
CA ILE A 87 0.34 2.51 -5.28
C ILE A 87 0.17 1.55 -6.45
N THR A 88 1.01 1.67 -7.48
CA THR A 88 0.85 0.92 -8.73
C THR A 88 1.75 -0.30 -8.83
N GLY A 89 2.70 -0.44 -7.90
CA GLY A 89 3.42 -1.68 -7.71
C GLY A 89 4.83 -1.49 -7.16
N PRO A 90 5.47 -2.58 -6.70
CA PRO A 90 6.91 -2.59 -6.48
C PRO A 90 7.66 -2.36 -7.80
N LEU A 91 8.91 -1.90 -7.74
CA LEU A 91 9.80 -1.90 -8.90
C LEU A 91 9.89 -3.33 -9.46
N GLU A 92 9.42 -3.53 -10.70
CA GLU A 92 9.42 -4.82 -11.41
C GLU A 92 10.84 -5.22 -11.87
N ASN A 93 11.78 -5.30 -10.93
CA ASN A 93 13.03 -6.03 -11.15
C ASN A 93 13.56 -6.76 -9.91
N GLU A 94 12.71 -6.97 -8.90
CA GLU A 94 12.92 -8.01 -7.87
C GLU A 94 11.64 -8.85 -7.76
N SER A 95 11.24 -9.43 -8.89
CA SER A 95 10.46 -10.66 -8.88
C SER A 95 11.32 -11.81 -8.35
N GLU A 96 11.65 -11.78 -7.06
CA GLU A 96 11.78 -13.03 -6.32
C GLU A 96 10.36 -13.53 -6.07
N SER A 97 9.91 -14.34 -7.02
CA SER A 97 8.94 -15.42 -6.86
C SER A 97 8.34 -15.54 -5.46
N TRP A 98 7.10 -15.06 -5.28
CA TRP A 98 6.24 -15.56 -4.20
C TRP A 98 5.69 -16.97 -4.50
N GLU A 99 6.25 -17.67 -5.49
CA GLU A 99 6.06 -19.10 -5.73
C GLU A 99 7.24 -19.90 -5.12
N ASP A 100 7.52 -19.78 -3.82
CA ASP A 100 8.19 -20.86 -3.05
C ASP A 100 7.99 -20.74 -1.53
N GLN A 101 6.74 -20.73 -1.06
CA GLN A 101 6.44 -21.07 0.35
C GLN A 101 5.57 -22.34 0.49
N SER A 102 5.54 -23.20 -0.53
CA SER A 102 4.88 -24.51 -0.44
C SER A 102 5.79 -25.65 0.08
N VAL A 103 7.05 -25.37 0.45
CA VAL A 103 8.02 -26.44 0.82
C VAL A 103 8.23 -26.62 2.33
N TYR A 104 7.57 -25.86 3.20
CA TYR A 104 7.55 -26.19 4.64
C TYR A 104 6.28 -26.95 5.05
N GLY A 105 6.31 -28.25 4.73
CA GLY A 105 6.01 -29.27 5.74
C GLY A 105 4.58 -29.34 6.25
N HIS A 106 3.70 -29.98 5.47
CA HIS A 106 2.70 -30.85 6.07
C HIS A 106 3.41 -31.92 6.92
N ARG A 107 3.34 -31.78 8.25
CA ARG A 107 3.42 -32.89 9.20
C ARG A 107 2.57 -32.56 10.42
N CYS A 108 1.31 -32.99 10.34
CA CYS A 108 0.67 -33.68 11.46
C CYS A 108 0.83 -35.17 11.20
#